data_AF-A0A388L5D5-F1
#
_entry.id   AF-A0A388L5D5-F1
#
_cell.length_a   1.000
_cell.length_b   1.000
_cell.length_c   1.000
_cell.angle_alpha   90.00
_cell.angle_beta   90.00
_cell.angle_gamma   90.00
#
_symmetry.space_group_name_H-M   'P 1'
#
loop_
_entity.id
_entity.type
_entity.pdbx_description
1 polymer ?
#
loop_
_entity_poly.entity_id
_entity_poly.type
_entity_poly.pdbx_seq_one_letter_code
_entity_poly.pdbx_strand_id
1 'polypeptide(L)'
;MVEIRSGLDTSPYSKERQEKMTALVKENRERKEREKQAKLKAIAEEQAAKMKEIEEEMERKKKVVKEEVAAEEEKERMKIESREGSSGTKRDTGAEMEKKISDWVANLLLGEDEEAQMYVPPEEKEAFAKTLGLIKDPLERQEAEEEKRLEWKLRLKREQKKRREEANRLTAEVEKVRPCRQEVQAQTNMSAKMDKMLGYLEVLSEAWLKARHAN
;
A
#
# COMPACT_ATOMS: atom_id res chain seq x y z
N MET A 1 30.91 -86.26 -63.66
CA MET A 1 30.54 -86.08 -62.23
C MET A 1 30.58 -84.59 -61.99
N VAL A 2 29.43 -83.96 -61.79
CA VAL A 2 29.24 -82.50 -61.95
C VAL A 2 29.44 -81.81 -60.59
N GLU A 3 30.41 -80.90 -60.52
CA GLU A 3 30.63 -80.01 -59.38
C GLU A 3 29.52 -78.95 -59.34
N ILE A 4 28.65 -79.04 -58.33
CA ILE A 4 27.58 -78.08 -58.11
C ILE A 4 28.21 -76.84 -57.48
N ARG A 5 28.30 -75.77 -58.28
CA ARG A 5 28.66 -74.41 -57.86
C ARG A 5 27.82 -73.99 -56.67
N SER A 6 28.50 -73.78 -55.54
CA SER A 6 28.03 -73.09 -54.34
C SER A 6 27.56 -71.67 -54.69
N GLY A 7 26.26 -71.55 -55.00
CA GLY A 7 25.56 -70.27 -55.10
C GLY A 7 25.31 -69.69 -53.71
N LEU A 8 26.35 -69.09 -53.13
CA LEU A 8 26.22 -68.11 -52.06
C LEU A 8 25.93 -66.78 -52.73
N ASP A 9 24.67 -66.50 -53.10
CA ASP A 9 24.33 -65.14 -53.49
C ASP A 9 22.91 -64.73 -53.09
N THR A 10 22.89 -63.61 -52.36
CA THR A 10 21.80 -62.63 -52.20
C THR A 10 20.60 -62.99 -51.31
N SER A 11 20.82 -62.96 -49.98
CA SER A 11 19.76 -62.53 -49.05
C SER A 11 19.93 -61.02 -48.77
N PRO A 12 18.92 -60.15 -48.96
CA PRO A 12 19.07 -58.68 -48.85
C PRO A 12 19.35 -58.16 -47.43
N TYR A 13 19.50 -59.04 -46.44
CA TYR A 13 19.44 -58.65 -45.04
C TYR A 13 20.16 -59.63 -44.12
N SER A 14 21.44 -59.38 -43.84
CA SER A 14 22.19 -60.16 -42.84
C SER A 14 21.68 -59.88 -41.42
N LYS A 15 21.80 -60.86 -40.52
CA LYS A 15 21.38 -60.77 -39.12
C LYS A 15 21.97 -59.54 -38.39
N GLU A 16 23.25 -59.23 -38.65
CA GLU A 16 23.90 -58.02 -38.13
C GLU A 16 23.25 -56.72 -38.64
N ARG A 17 22.75 -56.68 -39.87
CA ARG A 17 22.05 -55.50 -40.42
C ARG A 17 20.69 -55.33 -39.74
N GLN A 18 20.02 -56.43 -39.41
CA GLN A 18 18.77 -56.51 -38.63
C GLN A 18 18.94 -55.99 -37.20
N GLU A 19 20.00 -56.42 -36.52
CA GLU A 19 20.36 -55.96 -35.18
C GLU A 19 20.75 -54.48 -35.17
N LYS A 20 21.53 -54.00 -36.15
CA LYS A 20 21.87 -52.57 -36.27
C LYS A 20 20.64 -51.70 -36.51
N MET A 21 19.71 -52.13 -37.37
CA MET A 21 18.50 -51.36 -37.65
C MET A 21 17.55 -51.34 -36.45
N THR A 22 17.41 -52.46 -35.72
CA THR A 22 16.59 -52.50 -34.50
C THR A 22 17.21 -51.71 -33.35
N ALA A 23 18.54 -51.71 -33.20
CA ALA A 23 19.24 -50.86 -32.24
C ALA A 23 19.04 -49.37 -32.56
N LEU A 24 19.18 -48.97 -33.82
CA LEU A 24 19.04 -47.58 -34.27
C LEU A 24 17.59 -47.07 -34.15
N VAL A 25 16.60 -47.94 -34.32
CA VAL A 25 15.18 -47.60 -34.06
C VAL A 25 14.92 -47.39 -32.57
N LYS A 26 15.50 -48.21 -31.68
CA LYS A 26 15.39 -48.02 -30.21
C LYS A 26 16.07 -46.73 -29.76
N GLU A 27 17.29 -46.47 -30.24
CA GLU A 27 18.03 -45.25 -29.94
C GLU A 27 17.28 -43.99 -30.39
N ASN A 28 16.70 -43.99 -31.59
CA ASN A 28 15.88 -42.88 -32.08
C ASN A 28 14.61 -42.65 -31.24
N ARG A 29 14.01 -43.71 -30.71
CA ARG A 29 12.84 -43.61 -29.84
C ARG A 29 13.22 -42.97 -28.50
N GLU A 30 14.30 -43.42 -27.87
CA GLU A 30 14.78 -42.84 -26.62
C GLU A 30 15.25 -41.39 -26.79
N ARG A 31 15.89 -41.05 -27.92
CA ARG A 31 16.29 -39.67 -28.21
C ARG A 31 15.08 -38.73 -28.30
N LYS A 32 13.99 -39.15 -28.95
CA LYS A 32 12.74 -38.38 -29.00
C LYS A 32 12.10 -38.22 -27.62
N GLU A 33 12.25 -39.20 -26.75
CA GLU A 33 11.71 -39.16 -25.39
C GLU A 33 12.51 -38.21 -24.49
N ARG A 34 13.85 -38.24 -24.59
CA ARG A 34 14.74 -37.25 -23.94
C ARG A 34 14.49 -35.84 -24.44
N GLU A 35 14.25 -35.65 -25.74
CA GLU A 35 13.94 -34.34 -26.31
C GLU A 35 12.59 -33.80 -25.80
N LYS A 36 11.57 -34.65 -25.66
CA LYS A 36 10.29 -34.27 -25.05
C LYS A 36 10.45 -33.88 -23.58
N GLN A 37 11.22 -34.66 -22.81
CA GLN A 37 11.50 -34.33 -21.41
C GLN A 37 12.29 -33.03 -21.28
N ALA A 38 13.27 -32.79 -22.15
CA ALA A 38 14.03 -31.54 -22.17
C ALA A 38 13.15 -30.33 -22.50
N LYS A 39 12.21 -30.45 -23.46
CA LYS A 39 11.25 -29.38 -23.78
C LYS A 39 10.32 -29.08 -22.61
N LEU A 40 9.81 -30.10 -21.92
CA LEU A 40 8.98 -29.91 -20.74
C LEU A 40 9.75 -29.26 -19.59
N LYS A 41 11.00 -29.67 -19.38
CA LYS A 41 11.86 -29.09 -18.35
C LYS A 41 12.23 -27.64 -18.66
N ALA A 42 12.50 -27.30 -19.93
CA ALA A 42 12.76 -25.94 -20.37
C ALA A 42 11.54 -25.02 -20.15
N ILE A 43 10.33 -25.49 -20.45
CA ILE A 43 9.08 -24.74 -20.18
C ILE A 43 8.91 -24.51 -18.67
N ALA A 44 9.20 -25.52 -17.84
CA ALA A 44 9.13 -25.38 -16.38
C ALA A 44 10.19 -24.42 -15.82
N GLU A 45 11.42 -24.46 -16.33
CA GLU A 45 12.49 -23.52 -15.95
C GLU A 45 12.19 -22.08 -16.41
N GLU A 46 11.61 -21.90 -17.60
CA GLU A 46 11.19 -20.57 -18.08
C GLU A 46 10.06 -19.99 -17.22
N GLN A 47 9.07 -20.80 -16.86
CA GLN A 47 8.00 -20.40 -15.93
C GLN A 47 8.56 -20.04 -14.54
N ALA A 48 9.50 -20.83 -14.03
CA ALA A 48 10.16 -20.55 -12.74
C ALA A 48 11.03 -19.27 -12.79
N ALA A 49 11.68 -18.98 -13.92
CA ALA A 49 12.43 -17.76 -14.11
C ALA A 49 11.52 -16.52 -14.14
N LYS A 50 10.38 -16.59 -14.86
CA LYS A 50 9.37 -15.52 -14.89
C LYS A 50 8.80 -15.24 -13.49
N MET A 51 8.53 -16.28 -12.70
CA MET A 51 8.09 -16.12 -11.30
C MET A 51 9.12 -15.38 -10.45
N LYS A 52 10.42 -15.68 -10.60
CA LYS A 52 11.50 -14.99 -9.88
C LYS A 52 11.67 -13.54 -10.31
N GLU A 53 11.54 -13.26 -11.61
CA GLU A 53 11.64 -11.90 -12.14
C GLU A 53 10.51 -11.02 -11.62
N ILE A 54 9.29 -11.55 -11.58
CA ILE A 54 8.12 -10.87 -11.00
C ILE A 54 8.30 -10.64 -9.49
N GLU A 55 8.79 -11.63 -8.75
CA GLU A 55 9.06 -11.50 -7.31
C GLU A 55 10.10 -10.39 -7.03
N GLU A 56 11.19 -10.34 -7.80
CA GLU A 56 12.17 -9.26 -7.71
C GLU A 56 11.59 -7.89 -8.09
N GLU A 57 10.78 -7.79 -9.15
CA GLU A 57 10.17 -6.52 -9.56
C GLU A 57 9.18 -6.01 -8.51
N MET A 58 8.41 -6.91 -7.89
CA MET A 58 7.51 -6.59 -6.78
C MET A 58 8.29 -6.16 -5.54
N GLU A 59 9.42 -6.79 -5.25
CA GLU A 59 10.30 -6.35 -4.15
C GLU A 59 10.88 -4.95 -4.43
N ARG A 60 11.25 -4.66 -5.67
CA ARG A 60 11.72 -3.33 -6.09
C ARG A 60 10.61 -2.28 -6.00
N LYS A 61 9.40 -2.56 -6.50
CA LYS A 61 8.25 -1.63 -6.39
C LYS A 61 7.85 -1.39 -4.93
N LYS A 62 7.85 -2.42 -4.09
CA LYS A 62 7.64 -2.28 -2.63
C LYS A 62 8.74 -1.44 -1.97
N LYS A 63 10.01 -1.63 -2.35
CA LYS A 63 11.12 -0.81 -1.89
C LYS A 63 10.98 0.64 -2.31
N VAL A 64 10.59 0.92 -3.57
CA VAL A 64 10.34 2.29 -4.04
C VAL A 64 9.20 2.96 -3.28
N VAL A 65 8.08 2.26 -3.05
CA VAL A 65 6.98 2.78 -2.22
C VAL A 65 7.44 3.02 -0.79
N LYS A 66 8.23 2.12 -0.21
CA LYS A 66 8.76 2.27 1.14
C LYS A 66 9.81 3.38 1.24
N GLU A 67 10.60 3.60 0.20
CA GLU A 67 11.62 4.67 0.11
C GLU A 67 10.98 6.03 -0.14
N GLU A 68 9.89 6.11 -0.91
CA GLU A 68 9.08 7.32 -1.06
C GLU A 68 8.39 7.68 0.27
N VAL A 69 7.90 6.68 1.01
CA VAL A 69 7.38 6.84 2.38
C VAL A 69 8.48 7.26 3.35
N ALA A 70 9.68 6.67 3.27
CA ALA A 70 10.82 7.03 4.13
C ALA A 70 11.35 8.44 3.84
N ALA A 71 11.37 8.87 2.57
CA ALA A 71 11.77 10.22 2.17
C ALA A 71 10.72 11.29 2.56
N GLU A 72 9.44 10.91 2.66
CA GLU A 72 8.39 11.77 3.23
C GLU A 72 8.52 11.84 4.76
N GLU A 73 8.75 10.71 5.45
CA GLU A 73 9.04 10.68 6.89
C GLU A 73 10.35 11.40 7.26
N GLU A 74 11.40 11.39 6.43
CA GLU A 74 12.66 12.13 6.69
C GLU A 74 12.44 13.65 6.58
N LYS A 75 11.62 14.10 5.63
CA LYS A 75 11.19 15.51 5.53
C LYS A 75 10.28 15.92 6.69
N GLU A 76 9.50 14.98 7.22
CA GLU A 76 8.69 15.18 8.43
C GLU A 76 9.56 15.20 9.70
N ARG A 77 10.58 14.34 9.79
CA ARG A 77 11.59 14.35 10.86
C ARG A 77 12.40 15.63 10.87
N MET A 78 12.86 16.17 9.74
CA MET A 78 13.55 17.47 9.73
C MET A 78 12.69 18.62 10.30
N LYS A 79 11.35 18.53 10.17
CA LYS A 79 10.42 19.52 10.72
C LYS A 79 10.13 19.33 12.22
N ILE A 80 10.22 18.09 12.73
CA ILE A 80 9.97 17.74 14.14
C ILE A 80 11.28 17.78 14.97
N GLU A 81 12.43 17.42 14.39
CA GLU A 81 13.75 17.37 15.02
C GLU A 81 14.32 18.75 15.35
N SER A 82 13.79 19.81 14.75
CA SER A 82 14.09 21.19 15.18
C SER A 82 13.54 21.52 16.57
N ARG A 83 12.78 20.63 17.23
CA ARG A 83 12.10 20.91 18.51
C ARG A 83 12.44 20.02 19.71
N GLU A 84 13.01 18.81 19.54
CA GLU A 84 13.16 17.91 20.69
C GLU A 84 14.55 17.27 20.76
N GLY A 85 15.43 17.96 21.48
CA GLY A 85 16.67 17.39 21.97
C GLY A 85 16.48 16.62 23.27
N SER A 86 17.24 15.52 23.40
CA SER A 86 17.64 14.84 24.64
C SER A 86 16.53 14.01 25.34
N SER A 87 16.75 12.81 25.87
CA SER A 87 17.96 12.13 26.32
C SER A 87 17.68 10.61 26.39
N GLY A 88 18.72 9.78 26.30
CA GLY A 88 18.59 8.32 26.27
C GLY A 88 18.09 7.70 27.57
N THR A 89 17.69 6.41 27.53
CA THR A 89 18.30 5.27 28.23
C THR A 89 17.47 4.00 27.92
N LYS A 90 18.15 2.83 27.87
CA LYS A 90 17.65 1.43 27.91
C LYS A 90 17.25 0.81 26.56
N ARG A 91 18.18 0.05 26.00
CA ARG A 91 18.06 -0.77 24.76
C ARG A 91 16.91 -1.79 24.82
N ASP A 92 16.49 -2.25 26.00
CA ASP A 92 15.38 -3.20 26.15
C ASP A 92 13.99 -2.55 25.96
N THR A 93 13.76 -1.34 26.48
CA THR A 93 12.55 -0.57 26.20
C THR A 93 12.50 -0.08 24.75
N GLY A 94 13.67 0.12 24.13
CA GLY A 94 13.78 0.45 22.72
C GLY A 94 13.21 -0.65 21.83
N ALA A 95 13.61 -1.91 22.05
CA ALA A 95 13.10 -3.04 21.27
C ALA A 95 11.60 -3.30 21.47
N GLU A 96 11.06 -3.10 22.69
CA GLU A 96 9.62 -3.18 22.94
C GLU A 96 8.85 -2.01 22.32
N MET A 97 9.39 -0.79 22.37
CA MET A 97 8.80 0.37 21.70
C MET A 97 8.88 0.20 20.18
N GLU A 98 9.98 -0.28 19.63
CA GLU A 98 10.12 -0.59 18.20
C GLU A 98 9.15 -1.67 17.76
N LYS A 99 8.93 -2.72 18.57
CA LYS A 99 7.89 -3.71 18.31
C LYS A 99 6.50 -3.09 18.34
N LYS A 100 6.17 -2.29 19.36
CA LYS A 100 4.87 -1.61 19.45
C LYS A 100 4.64 -0.61 18.33
N ILE A 101 5.68 0.11 17.91
CA ILE A 101 5.67 1.01 16.76
C ILE A 101 5.50 0.19 15.48
N SER A 102 6.22 -0.92 15.32
CA SER A 102 6.08 -1.80 14.15
C SER A 102 4.68 -2.41 14.07
N ASP A 103 4.10 -2.83 15.20
CA ASP A 103 2.75 -3.39 15.29
C ASP A 103 1.69 -2.31 15.03
N TRP A 104 1.88 -1.10 15.58
CA TRP A 104 1.03 0.06 15.27
C TRP A 104 1.09 0.42 13.78
N VAL A 105 2.29 0.50 13.21
CA VAL A 105 2.52 0.81 11.80
C VAL A 105 1.91 -0.27 10.91
N ALA A 106 2.07 -1.56 11.26
CA ALA A 106 1.46 -2.67 10.54
C ALA A 106 -0.08 -2.61 10.59
N ASN A 107 -0.67 -2.31 11.75
CA ASN A 107 -2.11 -2.15 11.90
C ASN A 107 -2.65 -0.92 11.15
N LEU A 108 -1.89 0.17 11.12
CA LEU A 108 -2.25 1.38 10.36
C LEU A 108 -2.23 1.10 8.85
N LEU A 109 -1.18 0.43 8.36
CA LEU A 109 -1.05 0.03 6.96
C LEU A 109 -2.15 -0.96 6.54
N LEU A 110 -2.54 -1.88 7.43
CA LEU A 110 -3.62 -2.83 7.17
C LEU A 110 -4.99 -2.14 7.13
N GLY A 111 -5.26 -1.23 8.08
CA GLY A 111 -6.50 -0.46 8.12
C GLY A 111 -6.64 0.47 6.90
N GLU A 112 -5.54 0.99 6.38
CA GLU A 112 -5.53 1.82 5.18
C GLU A 112 -5.86 1.02 3.91
N ASP A 113 -5.50 -0.26 3.85
CA ASP A 113 -5.85 -1.17 2.76
C ASP A 113 -7.34 -1.56 2.77
N GLU A 114 -7.92 -1.72 3.96
CA GLU A 114 -9.35 -1.96 4.14
C GLU A 114 -10.17 -0.68 3.85
N GLU A 115 -9.71 0.48 4.32
CA GLU A 115 -10.33 1.78 4.04
C GLU A 115 -10.29 2.12 2.54
N ALA A 116 -9.19 1.79 1.84
CA ALA A 116 -9.08 1.97 0.41
C ALA A 116 -10.12 1.14 -0.35
N GLN A 117 -10.39 -0.09 0.11
CA GLN A 117 -11.48 -0.87 -0.44
C GLN A 117 -12.83 -0.22 -0.10
N MET A 118 -13.07 0.23 1.13
CA MET A 118 -14.36 0.83 1.51
C MET A 118 -14.69 2.14 0.77
N TYR A 119 -13.68 2.90 0.36
CA TYR A 119 -13.85 4.16 -0.36
C TYR A 119 -14.18 4.00 -1.86
N VAL A 120 -14.07 2.77 -2.39
CA VAL A 120 -14.34 2.46 -3.80
C VAL A 120 -15.84 2.17 -3.97
N PRO A 121 -16.52 2.80 -4.94
CA PRO A 121 -17.91 2.52 -5.25
C PRO A 121 -18.16 1.02 -5.50
N PRO A 122 -19.23 0.44 -4.96
CA PRO A 122 -19.53 -0.98 -5.12
C PRO A 122 -19.66 -1.38 -6.60
N GLU A 123 -20.10 -0.48 -7.47
CA GLU A 123 -20.19 -0.69 -8.92
C GLU A 123 -18.82 -0.86 -9.57
N GLU A 124 -17.82 -0.07 -9.16
CA GLU A 124 -16.44 -0.19 -9.63
C GLU A 124 -15.82 -1.53 -9.18
N LYS A 125 -16.12 -1.97 -7.95
CA LYS A 125 -15.67 -3.28 -7.45
C LYS A 125 -16.30 -4.44 -8.21
N GLU A 126 -17.60 -4.36 -8.49
CA GLU A 126 -18.32 -5.42 -9.21
C GLU A 126 -17.89 -5.49 -10.68
N ALA A 127 -17.69 -4.33 -11.33
CA ALA A 127 -17.11 -4.26 -12.66
C ALA A 127 -15.71 -4.89 -12.68
N PHE A 128 -14.89 -4.60 -11.68
CA PHE A 128 -13.55 -5.18 -11.58
C PHE A 128 -13.57 -6.70 -11.32
N ALA A 129 -14.47 -7.18 -10.46
CA ALA A 129 -14.68 -8.63 -10.25
C ALA A 129 -15.10 -9.35 -11.54
N LYS A 130 -15.93 -8.71 -12.38
CA LYS A 130 -16.29 -9.22 -13.72
C LYS A 130 -15.07 -9.28 -14.66
N THR A 131 -14.22 -8.25 -14.65
CA THR A 131 -12.98 -8.27 -15.44
C THR A 131 -12.00 -9.34 -14.98
N LEU A 132 -11.85 -9.53 -13.65
CA LEU A 132 -11.05 -10.64 -13.12
C LEU A 132 -11.63 -11.99 -13.54
N GLY A 133 -12.96 -12.13 -13.59
CA GLY A 133 -13.67 -13.32 -14.08
C GLY A 133 -13.31 -13.72 -15.51
N LEU A 134 -13.00 -12.75 -16.38
CA LEU A 134 -12.63 -12.95 -17.79
C LEU A 134 -11.15 -13.34 -17.97
N ILE A 135 -10.27 -12.92 -17.05
CA ILE A 135 -8.86 -13.28 -17.08
C ILE A 135 -8.72 -14.76 -16.69
N LYS A 136 -8.19 -15.55 -17.64
CA LYS A 136 -8.09 -17.02 -17.51
C LYS A 136 -6.79 -17.46 -16.87
N ASP A 137 -5.74 -16.66 -17.00
CA ASP A 137 -4.46 -16.91 -16.37
C ASP A 137 -4.48 -16.42 -14.92
N PRO A 138 -4.18 -17.30 -13.93
CA PRO A 138 -4.19 -16.90 -12.53
C PRO A 138 -3.14 -15.84 -12.19
N LEU A 139 -2.05 -15.75 -12.96
CA LEU A 139 -0.98 -14.80 -12.74
C LEU A 139 -1.39 -13.39 -13.17
N GLU A 140 -1.88 -13.25 -14.41
CA GLU A 140 -2.43 -11.99 -14.92
C GLU A 140 -3.60 -11.50 -14.06
N ARG A 141 -4.42 -12.42 -13.51
CA ARG A 141 -5.50 -12.06 -12.59
C ARG A 141 -4.96 -11.41 -11.32
N GLN A 142 -3.92 -12.01 -10.71
CA GLN A 142 -3.33 -11.50 -9.49
C GLN A 142 -2.63 -10.15 -9.71
N GLU A 143 -1.95 -9.98 -10.85
CA GLU A 143 -1.32 -8.72 -11.23
C GLU A 143 -2.34 -7.60 -11.39
N ALA A 144 -3.44 -7.86 -12.11
CA ALA A 144 -4.52 -6.88 -12.28
C ALA A 144 -5.16 -6.50 -10.94
N GLU A 145 -5.33 -7.46 -10.02
CA GLU A 145 -5.89 -7.23 -8.69
C GLU A 145 -4.99 -6.33 -7.84
N GLU A 146 -3.68 -6.61 -7.79
CA GLU A 146 -2.72 -5.79 -7.06
C GLU A 146 -2.53 -4.41 -7.68
N GLU A 147 -2.52 -4.28 -9.02
CA GLU A 147 -2.46 -2.97 -9.70
C GLU A 147 -3.66 -2.09 -9.33
N LYS A 148 -4.87 -2.66 -9.35
CA LYS A 148 -6.09 -1.93 -8.97
C LYS A 148 -6.13 -1.59 -7.49
N ARG A 149 -5.66 -2.48 -6.64
CA ARG A 149 -5.49 -2.22 -5.21
C ARG A 149 -4.56 -1.03 -4.98
N LEU A 150 -3.43 -0.95 -5.70
CA LEU A 150 -2.50 0.19 -5.62
C LEU A 150 -3.13 1.48 -6.15
N GLU A 151 -3.85 1.44 -7.25
CA GLU A 151 -4.57 2.60 -7.81
C GLU A 151 -5.56 3.18 -6.79
N TRP A 152 -6.35 2.32 -6.14
CA TRP A 152 -7.30 2.72 -5.11
C TRP A 152 -6.61 3.28 -3.85
N LYS A 153 -5.51 2.69 -3.40
CA LYS A 153 -4.70 3.25 -2.30
C LYS A 153 -4.18 4.65 -2.64
N LEU A 154 -3.66 4.85 -3.86
CA LEU A 154 -3.19 6.17 -4.31
C LEU A 154 -4.33 7.20 -4.34
N ARG A 155 -5.52 6.79 -4.80
CA ARG A 155 -6.73 7.64 -4.75
C ARG A 155 -7.08 8.03 -3.32
N LEU A 156 -7.06 7.08 -2.38
CA LEU A 156 -7.31 7.35 -0.96
C LEU A 156 -6.29 8.33 -0.37
N LYS A 157 -4.99 8.11 -0.60
CA LYS A 157 -3.93 8.99 -0.10
C LYS A 157 -4.09 10.42 -0.60
N ARG A 158 -4.43 10.62 -1.88
CA ARG A 158 -4.73 11.95 -2.44
C ARG A 158 -5.92 12.60 -1.75
N GLU A 159 -6.97 11.83 -1.48
CA GLU A 159 -8.17 12.34 -0.81
C GLU A 159 -7.91 12.70 0.66
N GLN A 160 -7.20 11.85 1.41
CA GLN A 160 -6.76 12.17 2.76
C GLN A 160 -5.88 13.42 2.81
N LYS A 161 -4.98 13.58 1.83
CA LYS A 161 -4.14 14.78 1.70
C LYS A 161 -5.01 16.04 1.52
N LYS A 162 -5.99 16.00 0.61
CA LYS A 162 -6.93 17.11 0.42
C LYS A 162 -7.69 17.45 1.71
N ARG A 163 -8.23 16.45 2.41
CA ARG A 163 -8.92 16.68 3.69
C ARG A 163 -8.03 17.32 4.75
N ARG A 164 -6.76 16.89 4.83
CA ARG A 164 -5.77 17.50 5.73
C ARG A 164 -5.46 18.94 5.33
N GLU A 165 -5.28 19.21 4.04
CA GLU A 165 -5.07 20.57 3.52
C GLU A 165 -6.26 21.49 3.81
N GLU A 166 -7.49 21.01 3.63
CA GLU A 166 -8.72 21.74 3.99
C GLU A 166 -8.82 21.99 5.50
N ALA A 167 -8.54 20.98 6.33
CA ALA A 167 -8.52 21.14 7.79
C ALA A 167 -7.47 22.17 8.24
N ASN A 168 -6.28 22.14 7.65
CA ASN A 168 -5.21 23.11 7.92
C ASN A 168 -5.62 24.52 7.48
N ARG A 169 -6.26 24.65 6.30
CA ARG A 169 -6.81 25.92 5.82
C ARG A 169 -7.85 26.47 6.78
N LEU A 170 -8.82 25.64 7.20
CA LEU A 170 -9.87 26.04 8.14
C LEU A 170 -9.27 26.43 9.50
N THR A 171 -8.26 25.70 9.97
CA THR A 171 -7.54 26.02 11.21
C THR A 171 -6.88 27.39 11.13
N ALA A 172 -6.25 27.72 10.00
CA ALA A 172 -5.66 29.04 9.76
C ALA A 172 -6.73 30.15 9.67
N GLU A 173 -7.88 29.90 9.06
CA GLU A 173 -9.01 30.85 9.04
C GLU A 173 -9.59 31.07 10.44
N VAL A 174 -9.74 30.02 11.24
CA VAL A 174 -10.16 30.11 12.66
C VAL A 174 -9.16 30.92 13.48
N GLU A 175 -7.86 30.72 13.26
CA GLU A 175 -6.82 31.46 13.97
C GLU A 175 -6.87 32.98 13.65
N LYS A 176 -7.19 33.35 12.41
CA LYS A 176 -7.38 34.77 12.02
C LYS A 176 -8.60 35.42 12.68
N VAL A 177 -9.67 34.67 12.94
CA VAL A 177 -10.89 35.18 13.58
C VAL A 177 -10.77 35.21 15.12
N ARG A 178 -9.79 34.50 15.68
CA ARG A 178 -9.54 34.40 17.12
C ARG A 178 -9.36 35.77 17.82
N PRO A 179 -8.60 36.75 17.29
CA PRO A 179 -8.45 38.07 17.91
C PRO A 179 -9.77 38.86 17.93
N CYS A 180 -10.53 38.82 16.83
CA CYS A 180 -11.85 39.46 16.74
C CYS A 180 -12.81 38.86 17.79
N ARG A 181 -12.79 37.54 17.99
CA ARG A 181 -13.56 36.88 19.05
C ARG A 181 -13.15 37.36 20.46
N GLN A 182 -11.86 37.58 20.71
CA GLN A 182 -11.37 38.09 21.99
C GLN A 182 -11.79 39.55 22.23
N GLU A 183 -11.77 40.38 21.20
CA GLU A 183 -12.22 41.78 21.27
C GLU A 183 -13.71 41.88 21.61
N VAL A 184 -14.57 41.09 20.95
CA VAL A 184 -16.00 41.01 21.26
C VAL A 184 -16.25 40.52 22.70
N GLN A 185 -15.42 39.58 23.19
CA GLN A 185 -15.47 39.15 24.60
C GLN A 185 -15.05 40.27 25.57
N ALA A 186 -14.05 41.08 25.22
CA ALA A 186 -13.66 42.22 26.03
C ALA A 186 -14.76 43.30 26.07
N GLN A 187 -15.44 43.54 24.95
CA GLN A 187 -16.55 44.49 24.87
C GLN A 187 -17.75 44.07 25.72
N THR A 188 -18.12 42.78 25.70
CA THR A 188 -19.20 42.27 26.57
C THR A 188 -18.85 42.38 28.06
N ASN A 189 -17.59 42.14 28.43
CA ASN A 189 -17.10 42.37 29.79
C ASN A 189 -17.15 43.86 30.18
N MET A 190 -16.80 44.78 29.27
CA MET A 190 -16.92 46.22 29.51
C MET A 190 -18.39 46.65 29.68
N SER A 191 -19.31 46.14 28.86
CA SER A 191 -20.76 46.39 29.03
C SER A 191 -21.25 45.94 30.40
N ALA A 192 -20.92 44.71 30.82
CA ALA A 192 -21.33 44.20 32.14
C ALA A 192 -20.76 45.03 33.31
N LYS A 193 -19.58 45.65 33.15
CA LYS A 193 -19.04 46.58 34.16
C LYS A 193 -19.80 47.91 34.18
N MET A 194 -20.19 48.43 33.02
CA MET A 194 -21.02 49.64 32.92
C MET A 194 -22.40 49.42 33.54
N ASP A 195 -23.03 48.28 33.29
CA ASP A 195 -24.32 47.91 33.89
C ASP A 195 -24.25 47.87 35.43
N LYS A 196 -23.15 47.35 35.98
CA LYS A 196 -22.91 47.40 37.45
C LYS A 196 -22.76 48.82 37.97
N MET A 197 -21.99 49.68 37.29
CA MET A 197 -21.83 51.09 37.70
C MET A 197 -23.14 51.86 37.66
N LEU A 198 -23.96 51.63 36.63
CA LEU A 198 -25.31 52.21 36.55
C LEU A 198 -26.17 51.78 37.74
N GLY A 199 -26.19 50.49 38.09
CA GLY A 199 -26.90 50.01 39.27
C GLY A 199 -26.42 50.63 40.59
N TYR A 200 -25.10 50.82 40.76
CA TYR A 200 -24.58 51.54 41.95
C TYR A 200 -25.05 53.00 42.00
N LEU A 201 -25.05 53.71 40.87
CA LEU A 201 -25.52 55.08 40.79
C LEU A 201 -27.02 55.20 41.07
N GLU A 202 -27.83 54.26 40.58
CA GLU A 202 -29.27 54.20 40.89
C GLU A 202 -29.51 54.04 42.38
N VAL A 203 -28.85 53.07 43.03
CA VAL A 203 -28.96 52.86 44.49
C VAL A 203 -28.55 54.11 45.28
N LEU A 204 -27.45 54.76 44.90
CA LEU A 204 -27.00 55.99 45.55
C LEU A 204 -27.99 57.14 45.34
N SER A 205 -28.56 57.26 44.14
CA SER A 205 -29.55 58.29 43.82
C SER A 205 -30.84 58.12 44.62
N GLU A 206 -31.33 56.88 44.77
CA GLU A 206 -32.49 56.59 45.61
C GLU A 206 -32.22 56.88 47.08
N ALA A 207 -31.06 56.47 47.59
CA ALA A 207 -30.68 56.73 48.98
C ALA A 207 -30.61 58.24 49.27
N TRP A 208 -30.05 59.01 48.33
CA TRP A 208 -29.99 60.48 48.42
C TRP A 208 -31.38 61.13 48.38
N LEU A 209 -32.26 60.69 47.47
CA LEU A 209 -33.65 61.17 47.41
C LEU A 209 -34.43 60.84 48.68
N LYS A 210 -34.28 59.62 49.21
CA LYS A 210 -34.90 59.20 50.48
C LYS A 210 -34.41 60.04 51.66
N ALA A 211 -33.12 60.33 51.74
CA ALA A 211 -32.56 61.19 52.78
C ALA A 211 -33.08 62.65 52.69
N ARG A 212 -33.31 63.15 51.47
CA ARG A 212 -33.84 64.50 51.24
C ARG A 212 -35.34 64.62 51.54
N HIS A 213 -36.13 63.55 51.35
CA HIS A 213 -37.56 63.54 51.68
C HIS A 213 -37.84 63.26 53.16
N ALA A 214 -36.87 62.73 53.90
CA ALA A 214 -36.96 62.46 55.33
C ALA A 214 -36.56 63.65 56.22
N ASN A 215 -36.19 64.78 55.62
CA ASN A 215 -35.73 66.02 56.27
C ASN A 215 -36.66 67.17 55.87
#